data_AF-A0A2V7XAF4-F1
#
_entry.id   AF-A0A2V7XAF4-F1
#
_cell.length_a   1.000
_cell.length_b   1.000
_cell.length_c   1.000
_cell.angle_alpha   90.00
_cell.angle_beta   90.00
_cell.angle_gamma   90.00
#
_symmetry.space_group_name_H-M   'P 1'
#
loop_
_entity.id
_entity.type
_entity.pdbx_description
1 polymer ?
#
loop_
_entity_poly.entity_id
_entity_poly.type
_entity_poly.pdbx_seq_one_letter_code
_entity_poly.pdbx_strand_id
1 'polypeptide(L)' 'MAAERSLTRAEGLPRRPWFVHQVYAPGFYTGYGVKTLPAVREALEQREWTQAEEQARSVAGVLEGFAAQIDRATAIVSTR' A
#
# COMPACT_ATOMS: atom_id res chain seq x y z
N MET A 1 3.54 -16.30 -3.44
CA MET A 1 3.51 -15.40 -2.27
C MET A 1 2.17 -14.66 -2.23
N ALA A 2 1.17 -15.18 -1.48
CA ALA A 2 -0.18 -14.58 -1.42
C ALA A 2 -0.25 -13.36 -0.48
N ALA A 3 0.55 -13.35 0.60
CA ALA A 3 0.67 -12.22 1.50
C ALA A 3 1.16 -10.96 0.77
N GLU A 4 2.31 -11.01 0.09
CA GLU A 4 2.84 -9.87 -0.67
C GLU A 4 1.83 -9.30 -1.68
N ARG A 5 1.11 -10.17 -2.41
CA ARG A 5 0.10 -9.74 -3.39
C ARG A 5 -1.07 -8.99 -2.77
N SER A 6 -1.39 -9.23 -1.49
CA SER A 6 -2.45 -8.49 -0.80
C SER A 6 -2.08 -7.02 -0.55
N LEU A 7 -0.81 -6.65 -0.67
CA LEU A 7 -0.35 -5.25 -0.60
C LEU A 7 -0.50 -4.48 -1.93
N THR A 8 -1.09 -5.11 -2.96
CA THR A 8 -1.29 -4.50 -4.28
C THR A 8 -2.73 -4.13 -4.53
N ARG A 9 -2.95 -3.07 -5.31
CA ARG A 9 -4.26 -2.62 -5.78
C ARG A 9 -4.24 -2.48 -7.30
N ALA A 10 -5.27 -2.99 -7.97
CA ALA A 10 -5.36 -2.96 -9.43
C ALA A 10 -5.48 -1.53 -9.99
N GLU A 11 -6.03 -0.60 -9.21
CA GLU A 11 -6.16 0.80 -9.57
C GLU A 11 -4.81 1.55 -9.58
N GLY A 12 -3.78 0.99 -8.94
CA GLY A 12 -2.45 1.57 -8.89
C GLY A 12 -2.32 2.76 -7.94
N LEU A 13 -1.24 3.53 -8.11
CA LEU A 13 -1.01 4.78 -7.38
C LEU A 13 -1.53 5.99 -8.20
N PRO A 14 -1.98 7.07 -7.53
CA PRO A 14 -2.38 8.29 -8.21
C PRO A 14 -1.29 8.80 -9.17
N ARG A 15 -1.70 9.17 -10.38
CA ARG A 15 -0.83 9.65 -11.49
C ARG A 15 0.15 8.62 -12.06
N ARG A 16 0.27 7.43 -11.46
CA ARG A 16 1.12 6.35 -11.95
C ARG A 16 0.47 4.97 -11.72
N PRO A 17 -0.61 4.65 -12.46
CA PRO A 17 -1.41 3.46 -12.23
C PRO A 17 -0.67 2.13 -12.45
N TRP A 18 0.47 2.14 -13.15
CA TRP A 18 1.31 0.95 -13.34
C TRP A 18 2.08 0.54 -12.07
N PHE A 19 2.22 1.42 -11.07
CA PHE A 19 2.72 1.03 -9.76
C PHE A 19 1.55 0.60 -8.87
N VAL A 20 1.39 -0.71 -8.70
CA VAL A 20 0.25 -1.30 -7.97
C VAL A 20 0.52 -1.50 -6.49
N HIS A 21 1.78 -1.50 -6.07
CA HIS A 21 2.17 -1.79 -4.70
C HIS A 21 1.94 -0.56 -3.79
N GLN A 22 1.17 -0.74 -2.73
CA GLN A 22 0.67 0.37 -1.91
C GLN A 22 1.59 0.75 -0.75
N VAL A 23 2.53 -0.12 -0.37
CA VAL A 23 3.45 0.13 0.75
C VAL A 23 4.79 0.71 0.30
N TYR A 24 5.26 0.34 -0.88
CA TYR A 24 6.53 0.80 -1.43
C TYR A 24 6.40 1.05 -2.93
N ALA A 25 6.94 2.18 -3.39
CA ALA A 25 7.14 2.46 -4.80
C ALA A 25 8.23 3.53 -4.96
N PRO A 26 8.83 3.68 -6.17
CA PRO A 26 9.62 4.86 -6.48
C PRO A 26 8.81 6.14 -6.23
N GLY A 27 9.42 7.12 -5.56
CA GLY A 27 8.80 8.41 -5.31
C GLY A 27 8.89 9.32 -6.54
N PHE A 28 7.99 10.30 -6.65
CA PHE A 28 7.98 11.24 -7.79
C PHE A 28 9.33 11.95 -8.02
N TYR A 29 9.98 12.38 -6.92
CA TYR A 29 11.14 13.27 -6.96
C TYR A 29 12.35 12.69 -6.22
N THR A 30 12.32 11.41 -5.86
CA THR A 30 13.37 10.76 -5.08
C THR A 30 14.44 10.10 -5.95
N GLY A 31 14.37 10.23 -7.28
CA GLY A 31 15.24 9.51 -8.21
C GLY A 31 15.08 8.00 -8.04
N TYR A 32 16.15 7.32 -7.62
CA TYR A 32 16.14 5.88 -7.31
C TYR A 32 15.64 5.56 -5.88
N GLY A 33 15.36 6.57 -5.05
CA GLY A 33 14.90 6.36 -3.68
C GLY A 33 13.48 5.80 -3.63
N VAL A 34 13.28 4.73 -2.86
CA VAL A 34 11.95 4.19 -2.56
C VAL A 34 11.22 5.11 -1.57
N LYS A 35 9.92 5.28 -1.76
CA LYS A 35 9.02 5.93 -0.80
C LYS A 35 8.08 4.91 -0.19
N THR A 36 7.96 4.96 1.14
CA THR A 36 6.98 4.20 1.90
C THR A 36 5.61 4.88 1.86
N LEU A 37 4.52 4.12 1.79
CA LEU A 37 3.15 4.67 1.70
C LEU A 37 3.04 5.83 0.67
N PRO A 38 3.49 5.61 -0.58
CA PRO A 38 3.75 6.68 -1.54
C PRO A 38 2.55 7.59 -1.78
N ALA A 39 1.35 7.03 -1.99
CA ALA A 39 0.14 7.80 -2.25
C ALA A 39 -0.22 8.78 -1.11
N VAL A 40 -0.01 8.37 0.14
CA VAL A 40 -0.28 9.21 1.33
C VAL A 40 0.78 10.29 1.47
N ARG A 41 2.05 9.89 1.47
CA ARG A 41 3.17 10.82 1.71
C ARG A 41 3.29 11.88 0.61
N GLU A 42 3.05 11.52 -0.63
CA GLU A 42 3.13 12.46 -1.75
C GLU A 42 1.95 13.43 -1.77
N ALA A 43 0.75 12.98 -1.39
CA ALA A 43 -0.38 13.88 -1.21
C ALA A 43 -0.11 14.89 -0.09
N LEU A 44 0.46 14.45 1.05
CA LEU A 44 0.87 15.33 2.14
C LEU A 44 1.94 16.35 1.71
N GLU A 45 2.97 15.91 0.98
CA GLU A 45 4.03 16.79 0.47
C GLU A 45 3.50 17.86 -0.47
N GLN A 46 2.47 17.53 -1.25
CA GLN A 46 1.80 18.47 -2.17
C GLN A 46 0.65 19.25 -1.52
N ARG A 47 0.39 19.02 -0.22
CA ARG A 47 -0.71 19.63 0.54
C ARG A 47 -2.09 19.33 -0.02
N GLU A 48 -2.23 18.19 -0.69
CA GLU A 48 -3.49 17.66 -1.22
C GLU A 48 -4.22 16.89 -0.10
N TRP A 49 -4.75 17.62 0.89
CA TRP A 49 -5.26 17.02 2.14
C TRP A 49 -6.38 16.00 1.93
N THR A 50 -7.34 16.31 1.05
CA THR A 50 -8.43 15.38 0.71
C THR A 50 -7.89 14.07 0.13
N GLN A 51 -6.92 14.16 -0.79
CA GLN A 51 -6.28 12.98 -1.36
C GLN A 51 -5.48 12.22 -0.30
N ALA A 52 -4.78 12.92 0.60
CA ALA A 52 -4.03 12.27 1.67
C ALA A 52 -4.95 11.42 2.57
N GLU A 53 -6.11 11.95 2.95
CA GLU A 53 -7.10 11.21 3.75
C GLU A 53 -7.70 10.01 3.00
N GLU A 54 -8.07 10.19 1.73
CA GLU A 54 -8.59 9.11 0.89
C GLU A 54 -7.58 7.97 0.73
N GLN A 55 -6.33 8.33 0.43
CA GLN A 55 -5.25 7.36 0.27
C GLN A 55 -4.89 6.70 1.60
N ALA A 56 -4.97 7.42 2.73
CA ALA A 56 -4.74 6.83 4.06
C ALA A 56 -5.79 5.75 4.37
N ARG A 57 -7.08 6.01 4.11
CA ARG A 57 -8.14 5.00 4.25
C ARG A 57 -7.91 3.80 3.32
N SER A 58 -7.53 4.06 2.07
CA SER A 58 -7.23 2.99 1.10
C SER A 58 -6.08 2.10 1.58
N VAL A 59 -4.97 2.70 2.01
CA VAL A 59 -3.78 1.99 2.50
C VAL A 59 -4.10 1.22 3.80
N ALA A 60 -4.89 1.78 4.70
CA ALA A 60 -5.32 1.08 5.92
C ALA A 60 -6.05 -0.23 5.58
N GLY A 61 -7.01 -0.21 4.65
CA GLY A 61 -7.73 -1.41 4.22
C GLY A 61 -6.82 -2.46 3.55
N VAL A 62 -5.78 -2.02 2.85
CA VAL A 62 -4.75 -2.92 2.28
C VAL A 62 -3.95 -3.62 3.38
N LEU A 63 -3.54 -2.88 4.42
CA LEU A 63 -2.81 -3.44 5.55
C LEU A 63 -3.67 -4.40 6.38
N GLU A 64 -4.95 -4.09 6.56
CA GLU A 64 -5.92 -4.99 7.20
C GLU A 64 -6.09 -6.29 6.42
N GLY A 65 -6.21 -6.20 5.08
CA GLY A 65 -6.28 -7.37 4.20
C GLY A 65 -5.03 -8.24 4.27
N PHE A 66 -3.85 -7.62 4.37
CA PHE A 66 -2.58 -8.31 4.57
C PHE A 66 -2.50 -9.02 5.91
N ALA A 67 -2.88 -8.35 7.00
CA ALA A 67 -2.93 -8.94 8.33
C ALA A 67 -3.86 -10.18 8.34
N ALA A 68 -5.07 -10.06 7.77
CA ALA A 68 -6.00 -11.18 7.66
C ALA A 68 -5.43 -12.35 6.83
N GLN A 69 -4.60 -12.08 5.82
CA GLN A 69 -3.92 -13.14 5.06
C GLN A 69 -2.86 -13.86 5.88
N ILE A 70 -2.14 -13.15 6.76
CA ILE A 70 -1.19 -13.75 7.70
C ILE A 70 -1.94 -14.60 8.74
N ASP A 71 -3.06 -14.10 9.28
CA ASP A 71 -3.84 -14.83 10.27
C ASP A 71 -4.36 -16.16 9.71
N ARG A 72 -4.88 -16.16 8.48
CA ARG A 72 -5.28 -17.38 7.77
C ARG A 72 -4.13 -18.37 7.60
N ALA A 73 -2.94 -17.88 7.27
CA ALA A 73 -1.76 -18.74 7.11
C ALA A 73 -1.30 -19.33 8.44
N THR A 74 -1.31 -18.52 9.51
CA THR A 74 -0.95 -18.94 10.87
C THR A 74 -1.92 -20.00 11.40
N ALA A 75 -3.22 -19.83 11.17
CA ALA A 75 -4.26 -20.77 11.59
C ALA A 75 -4.01 -22.21 11.09
N ILE A 76 -3.46 -22.37 9.89
CA ILE A 76 -3.13 -23.68 9.31
C ILE A 76 -2.02 -24.37 10.11
N VAL A 77 -1.03 -23.61 10.59
CA VAL A 77 0.12 -24.14 11.34
C VAL A 77 -0.26 -24.41 12.79
N SER A 78 -1.11 -23.58 13.40
CA SER A 78 -1.53 -23.71 14.80
C SER A 78 -2.62 -24.74 15.06
N THR A 79 -3.21 -25.33 14.01
CA THR A 79 -4.23 -26.41 14.14
C THR A 79 -3.59 -27.82 14.16
N ARG A 80 -2.28 -27.91 14.38
CA ARG A 80 -1.54 -29.15 14.65
C ARG A 80 -1.12 -29.22 16.11
#